data_AF-A0A1B9NM20-F1
#
_entry.id   AF-A0A1B9NM20-F1
#
_cell.length_a   1.000
_cell.length_b   1.000
_cell.length_c   1.000
_cell.angle_alpha   90.00
_cell.angle_beta   90.00
_cell.angle_gamma   90.00
#
_symmetry.space_group_name_H-M   'P 1'
#
loop_
_entity.id
_entity.type
_entity.pdbx_description
1 polymer ?
#
loop_
_entity_poly.entity_id
_entity_poly.type
_entity_poly.pdbx_seq_one_letter_code
_entity_poly.pdbx_strand_id
1 'polypeptide(L)'
;MLAQCPYTVECIHSDNGREYQGTNEYLFVKIGNNHLINQKVTKPACPQTNGKAEKVIRTLMEMWHDMQIFEDSKDRQQKLKRFRGKHLMSF
;
A
#
# COMPACT_ATOMS: atom_id res chain seq x y z
N MET A 1 -2.34 17.87 1.46
CA MET A 1 -1.50 17.70 2.66
C MET A 1 -1.65 16.25 3.10
N LEU A 2 -0.58 15.44 3.08
CA LEU A 2 -0.64 14.05 3.53
C LEU A 2 -0.92 14.06 5.03
N ALA A 3 -2.13 13.69 5.42
CA ALA A 3 -2.54 13.66 6.82
C ALA A 3 -1.74 12.59 7.58
N GLN A 4 -0.99 13.04 8.60
CA GLN A 4 -0.37 12.31 9.71
C GLN A 4 0.02 10.86 9.46
N CYS A 5 1.19 10.68 8.84
CA CYS A 5 2.03 9.55 9.16
C CYS A 5 2.90 9.97 10.36
N PRO A 6 2.87 9.28 11.52
CA PRO A 6 3.64 9.67 12.71
C PRO A 6 5.15 9.48 12.55
N TYR A 7 5.57 8.93 11.40
CA TYR A 7 6.96 8.68 11.05
C TYR A 7 7.27 9.25 9.66
N THR A 8 8.55 9.62 9.47
CA THR A 8 9.09 10.01 8.18
C THR A 8 9.28 8.78 7.31
N VAL A 9 8.80 8.83 6.07
CA VAL A 9 9.05 7.77 5.08
C VAL A 9 10.31 8.11 4.30
N GLU A 10 11.40 7.40 4.57
CA GLU A 10 12.69 7.66 3.90
C GLU A 10 12.81 6.98 2.54
N CYS A 11 12.14 5.83 2.37
CA CYS A 11 12.22 5.03 1.17
C CYS A 11 10.91 4.27 0.93
N ILE A 12 10.47 4.22 -0.33
CA ILE A 12 9.40 3.34 -0.79
C ILE A 12 10.01 2.20 -1.60
N HIS A 13 9.57 0.98 -1.32
CA HIS A 13 9.91 -0.20 -2.12
C HIS A 13 8.67 -0.69 -2.85
N SER A 14 8.71 -0.73 -4.18
CA SER A 14 7.60 -1.16 -5.03
C SER A 14 8.04 -2.24 -6.01
N ASP A 15 7.09 -2.95 -6.61
CA ASP A 15 7.39 -3.79 -7.74
C ASP A 15 7.72 -2.96 -9.01
N ASN A 16 7.99 -3.66 -10.11
CA ASN A 16 8.39 -3.06 -11.38
C ASN A 16 7.19 -2.59 -12.23
N GLY A 17 6.01 -2.41 -11.62
CA GLY A 17 4.80 -1.90 -12.25
C GLY A 17 4.99 -0.49 -12.84
N ARG A 18 4.37 -0.25 -14.01
CA ARG A 18 4.46 1.05 -14.70
C ARG A 18 3.71 2.16 -13.97
N GLU A 19 2.80 1.85 -13.05
CA GLU A 19 2.19 2.90 -12.22
C GLU A 19 3.17 3.49 -11.19
N TYR A 20 4.20 2.72 -10.83
CA TYR A 20 5.24 3.14 -9.89
C TYR A 20 6.48 3.69 -10.59
N GLN A 21 6.59 3.52 -11.91
CA GLN A 21 7.75 3.95 -12.69
C GLN A 21 7.36 4.96 -13.75
N GLY A 22 8.27 5.87 -14.08
CA GLY A 22 8.02 6.84 -15.13
C GLY A 22 8.95 8.03 -15.06
N THR A 23 8.62 9.05 -15.85
CA THR A 23 9.30 10.34 -15.82
C THR A 23 8.91 11.11 -14.55
N ASN A 24 9.63 12.19 -14.25
CA ASN A 24 9.31 13.10 -13.14
C ASN A 24 7.92 13.78 -13.25
N GLU A 25 7.20 13.57 -14.35
CA GLU A 25 5.84 14.05 -14.55
C GLU A 25 4.80 13.13 -13.91
N TYR A 26 5.15 11.85 -13.68
CA TYR A 26 4.27 10.89 -13.03
C TYR A 26 4.08 11.29 -11.58
N LEU A 27 2.81 11.40 -11.15
CA LEU A 27 2.46 11.92 -9.82
C LEU A 27 3.19 11.19 -8.69
N PHE A 28 3.34 9.87 -8.80
CA PHE A 28 4.03 9.06 -7.79
C PHE A 28 5.51 9.47 -7.62
N VAL A 29 6.24 9.51 -8.73
CA VAL A 29 7.66 9.90 -8.78
C VAL A 29 7.84 11.35 -8.34
N LYS A 30 6.97 12.25 -8.83
CA LYS A 30 6.97 13.67 -8.47
C LYS A 30 6.79 13.90 -6.98
N ILE A 31 5.82 13.21 -6.36
CA ILE A 31 5.55 13.30 -4.92
C ILE A 31 6.74 12.76 -4.12
N GLY A 32 7.30 11.61 -4.50
CA GLY A 32 8.49 11.04 -3.85
C GLY A 32 9.66 12.02 -3.84
N ASN A 33 9.98 12.58 -5.00
CA ASN A 33 11.07 13.57 -5.14
C ASN A 33 10.81 14.84 -4.32
N ASN A 34 9.59 15.39 -4.37
CA ASN A 34 9.23 16.59 -3.61
C ASN A 34 9.33 16.41 -2.09
N HIS A 35 9.17 15.17 -1.61
CA HIS A 35 9.26 14.82 -0.19
C HIS A 35 10.60 14.17 0.19
N LEU A 36 11.60 14.16 -0.72
CA LEU A 36 12.91 13.53 -0.52
C LEU A 36 12.80 12.05 -0.13
N ILE A 37 11.79 11.36 -0.64
CA ILE A 37 11.55 9.93 -0.41
C ILE A 37 12.24 9.14 -1.52
N ASN A 38 13.20 8.30 -1.14
CA ASN A 38 13.88 7.44 -2.10
C ASN A 38 12.94 6.36 -2.65
N GLN A 39 13.13 5.96 -3.89
CA GLN A 39 12.36 4.86 -4.49
C GLN A 39 13.29 3.70 -4.86
N LYS A 40 12.88 2.48 -4.49
CA LYS A 40 13.54 1.23 -4.88
C LYS A 40 12.52 0.33 -5.57
N VAL A 41 12.85 -0.16 -6.76
CA VAL A 41 12.01 -1.10 -7.50
C VAL A 41 12.58 -2.51 -7.41
N THR A 42 11.72 -3.52 -7.42
CA THR A 42 12.17 -4.92 -7.47
C THR A 42 12.73 -5.27 -8.84
N LYS A 43 13.60 -6.29 -8.87
CA LYS A 43 14.07 -6.85 -10.14
C LYS A 43 12.89 -7.43 -10.93
N PRO A 44 12.87 -7.31 -12.27
CA PRO A 44 11.86 -7.95 -13.09
C PRO A 44 11.75 -9.45 -12.79
N ALA A 45 10.51 -9.96 -12.82
CA ALA A 45 10.20 -11.38 -12.62
C ALA A 45 10.74 -11.99 -11.31
N CYS A 46 10.89 -11.20 -10.24
CA CYS A 46 11.32 -11.66 -8.92
C CYS A 46 10.21 -11.48 -7.86
N PRO A 47 9.08 -12.21 -7.96
CA PRO A 47 7.92 -12.02 -7.07
C PRO A 47 8.25 -12.21 -5.59
N GLN A 48 9.24 -13.05 -5.26
CA GLN A 48 9.63 -13.32 -3.87
C GLN A 48 10.12 -12.07 -3.13
N THR A 49 10.64 -11.08 -3.85
CA THR A 49 11.09 -9.80 -3.26
C THR A 49 9.95 -8.96 -2.71
N ASN A 50 8.73 -9.16 -3.21
CA ASN A 50 7.52 -8.50 -2.70
C ASN A 50 6.85 -9.31 -1.57
N GLY A 51 7.44 -10.42 -1.15
CA GLY A 51 6.81 -11.38 -0.23
C GLY A 51 6.42 -10.78 1.13
N LYS A 52 7.06 -9.70 1.58
CA LYS A 52 6.61 -8.98 2.79
C LYS A 52 5.26 -8.30 2.58
N ALA A 53 5.10 -7.56 1.49
CA ALA A 53 3.84 -6.90 1.16
C ALA A 53 2.74 -7.94 0.92
N GLU A 54 3.05 -9.00 0.15
CA GLU A 54 2.10 -10.08 -0.12
C GLU A 54 1.63 -10.78 1.16
N LYS A 55 2.54 -11.07 2.11
CA LYS A 55 2.19 -11.66 3.41
C LYS A 55 1.27 -10.75 4.21
N VAL A 56 1.58 -9.45 4.30
CA VAL A 56 0.73 -8.48 5.01
C VAL A 56 -0.66 -8.40 4.37
N ILE A 57 -0.73 -8.31 3.04
CA ILE A 57 -2.00 -8.29 2.30
C ILE A 57 -2.79 -9.57 2.57
N ARG A 58 -2.15 -10.72 2.50
CA ARG A 58 -2.78 -12.01 2.77
C ARG A 58 -3.34 -12.08 4.19
N THR A 59 -2.55 -11.73 5.20
CA THR A 59 -3.01 -11.71 6.60
C THR A 59 -4.19 -10.75 6.80
N LEU A 60 -4.14 -9.55 6.22
CA LEU A 60 -5.25 -8.60 6.30
C LEU A 60 -6.51 -9.13 5.61
N MET A 61 -6.37 -9.82 4.48
CA MET A 61 -7.49 -10.43 3.76
C MET A 61 -8.11 -11.59 4.55
N GLU A 62 -7.29 -12.48 5.12
CA GLU A 62 -7.74 -13.59 5.96
C GLU A 62 -8.49 -13.05 7.19
N MET A 63 -7.89 -12.12 7.93
CA MET A 63 -8.53 -11.43 9.06
C MET A 63 -9.86 -10.77 8.65
N TRP A 64 -9.87 -10.07 7.51
CA TRP A 64 -11.05 -9.39 7.01
C TRP A 64 -12.19 -10.37 6.70
N HIS A 65 -11.89 -11.48 6.04
CA HIS A 65 -12.86 -12.52 5.70
C HIS A 65 -13.43 -13.22 6.92
N ASP A 66 -12.60 -13.49 7.93
CA ASP A 66 -13.04 -14.16 9.16
C ASP A 66 -13.97 -13.28 10.00
N MET A 67 -13.78 -11.96 9.96
CA MET A 67 -14.50 -11.02 10.82
C MET A 67 -15.77 -10.44 10.21
N GLN A 68 -15.98 -10.52 8.89
CA GLN A 68 -16.96 -9.67 8.22
C GLN A 68 -17.83 -10.39 7.20
N ILE A 69 -19.14 -10.28 7.41
CA ILE A 69 -20.17 -10.57 6.43
C ILE A 69 -20.68 -9.24 5.89
N PHE A 70 -20.85 -9.14 4.57
CA PHE A 70 -21.39 -7.96 3.91
C PHE A 70 -22.58 -8.35 3.04
N GLU A 71 -23.60 -7.50 3.03
CA GLU A 71 -24.86 -7.75 2.32
C GLU A 71 -24.76 -7.33 0.86
N ASP A 72 -24.03 -6.23 0.60
CA ASP A 72 -23.83 -5.69 -0.74
C ASP A 72 -22.43 -5.05 -0.91
N SER A 73 -22.15 -4.61 -2.14
CA SER A 73 -20.85 -4.00 -2.49
C SER A 73 -20.58 -2.68 -1.77
N LYS A 74 -21.62 -1.87 -1.50
CA LYS A 74 -21.51 -0.58 -0.81
C LYS A 74 -21.20 -0.79 0.67
N ASP A 75 -21.89 -1.72 1.31
CA ASP A 75 -21.62 -2.15 2.69
C ASP A 75 -20.18 -2.68 2.82
N ARG A 76 -19.74 -3.53 1.88
CA ARG A 76 -18.35 -4.02 1.81
C ARG A 76 -17.33 -2.88 1.75
N GLN A 77 -17.54 -1.88 0.90
CA GLN A 77 -16.62 -0.73 0.76
C GLN A 77 -16.54 0.10 2.05
N GLN A 78 -17.68 0.37 2.68
CA GLN A 78 -17.72 1.14 3.93
C GLN A 78 -17.04 0.40 5.08
N LYS A 79 -17.36 -0.88 5.26
CA LYS A 79 -16.73 -1.69 6.31
C LYS A 79 -15.23 -1.84 6.05
N LEU A 80 -14.78 -2.01 4.80
CA LEU A 80 -13.35 -2.11 4.46
C LEU A 80 -12.58 -0.84 4.83
N LYS A 81 -13.15 0.35 4.55
CA LYS A 81 -12.55 1.63 4.95
C LYS A 81 -12.35 1.71 6.46
N ARG A 82 -13.34 1.26 7.24
CA ARG A 82 -13.27 1.22 8.72
C ARG A 82 -12.21 0.23 9.21
N PHE A 83 -12.10 -0.94 8.58
CA PHE A 83 -11.14 -1.96 8.95
C PHE A 83 -9.69 -1.55 8.71
N ARG A 84 -9.40 -1.00 7.53
CA ARG A 84 -8.07 -0.48 7.20
C ARG A 84 -7.63 0.59 8.18
N GLY A 85 -8.52 1.52 8.56
CA GLY A 85 -8.20 2.55 9.55
C GLY A 85 -7.84 2.01 10.94
N LYS A 86 -8.42 0.87 11.33
CA LYS A 86 -8.17 0.24 12.64
C LYS A 86 -6.92 -0.64 12.66
N HIS A 87 -6.70 -1.42 11.61
CA HIS A 87 -5.72 -2.51 11.64
C HIS A 87 -4.45 -2.22 10.85
N LEU A 88 -4.47 -1.30 9.87
CA LEU A 88 -3.29 -0.98 9.08
C LEU A 88 -2.30 -0.06 9.84
N MET A 89 -2.78 0.73 10.80
CA MET A 89 -1.95 1.63 11.62
C MET A 89 -1.23 0.91 12.77
N SER A 90 -1.43 -0.41 12.92
CA SER A 90 -0.83 -1.24 13.96
C SER A 90 0.39 -2.05 13.47
N PHE A 91 0.75 -1.92 12.19
CA PHE A 91 1.89 -2.59 11.54
C PHE A 91 2.98 -1.60 11.15
#